data_AF-A0A936X138-F1
#
_entry.id   AF-A0A936X138-F1
#
_cell.length_a   1.000
_cell.length_b   1.000
_cell.length_c   1.000
_cell.angle_alpha   90.00
_cell.angle_beta   90.00
_cell.angle_gamma   90.00
#
_symmetry.space_group_name_H-M   'P 1'
#
loop_
_entity.id
_entity.type
_entity.pdbx_description
1 polymer ?
#
loop_
_entity_poly.entity_id
_entity_poly.type
_entity_poly.pdbx_seq_one_letter_code
_entity_poly.pdbx_strand_id
1 'polypeptide(L)'
;MIDNETLGLFDNEGNVLFRHKPLWTEFTQFKRVKENCNIVKEADDDFPKNIDNKANIYCLDDKFKLKWTIEAPFENDSFPNQIIWDKKIERLQAPSGHLILETTENTDTFTCSSWKGITVTVDYETGKIISSEFTK
;
A
#
# COMPACT_ATOMS: atom_id res chain seq x y z
N MET A 1 10.30 16.38 2.97
CA MET A 1 9.18 16.79 3.85
C MET A 1 7.91 16.33 3.16
N ILE A 2 7.00 15.71 3.91
CA ILE A 2 5.64 15.44 3.44
C ILE A 2 4.84 16.62 3.96
N ASP A 3 4.37 17.50 3.08
CA ASP A 3 3.13 18.21 3.36
C ASP A 3 1.99 17.35 2.79
N ASN A 4 0.77 17.48 3.29
CA ASN A 4 -0.35 16.60 2.90
C ASN A 4 -0.64 16.63 1.38
N GLU A 5 -0.05 17.59 0.64
CA GLU A 5 -0.32 17.87 -0.77
C GLU A 5 0.88 17.54 -1.70
N THR A 6 2.09 17.36 -1.17
CA THR A 6 3.32 17.21 -1.95
C THR A 6 4.39 16.37 -1.24
N LEU A 7 4.89 15.35 -1.94
CA LEU A 7 6.14 14.67 -1.62
C LEU A 7 7.29 15.36 -2.34
N GLY A 8 8.31 15.79 -1.59
CA GLY A 8 9.51 16.41 -2.16
C GLY A 8 10.78 15.62 -1.85
N LEU A 9 11.61 15.40 -2.86
CA LEU A 9 13.00 14.97 -2.73
C LEU A 9 13.89 16.20 -2.82
N PHE A 10 14.79 16.36 -1.85
CA PHE A 10 15.69 17.51 -1.74
C PHE A 10 17.13 17.01 -1.73
N ASP A 11 18.05 17.80 -2.28
CA ASP A 11 19.48 17.58 -2.09
C ASP A 11 19.95 18.07 -0.71
N ASN A 12 21.25 17.92 -0.43
CA ASN A 12 21.85 18.34 0.84
C ASN A 12 21.88 19.87 1.03
N GLU A 13 21.67 20.64 -0.04
CA GLU A 13 21.60 22.11 -0.01
C GLU A 13 20.15 22.60 0.16
N GLY A 14 19.18 21.68 0.17
CA GLY A 14 17.75 21.98 0.25
C GLY A 14 17.12 22.35 -1.09
N ASN A 15 17.82 22.17 -2.21
CA ASN A 15 17.22 22.34 -3.53
C ASN A 15 16.29 21.16 -3.82
N VAL A 16 15.16 21.46 -4.45
CA VAL A 16 14.19 20.45 -4.85
C VAL A 16 14.70 19.69 -6.07
N LEU A 17 14.88 18.38 -5.93
CA LEU A 17 15.24 17.48 -7.03
C LEU A 17 13.99 16.98 -7.76
N PHE A 18 13.00 16.49 -7.01
CA PHE A 18 11.74 15.97 -7.55
C PHE A 18 10.57 16.32 -6.64
N ARG A 19 9.37 16.44 -7.23
CA ARG A 19 8.10 16.61 -6.52
C ARG A 19 7.06 15.66 -7.06
N HIS A 20 6.16 15.23 -6.19
CA HIS A 20 5.00 14.43 -6.54
C HIS A 20 3.77 14.93 -5.78
N LYS A 21 2.66 15.03 -6.50
CA LYS A 21 1.35 15.37 -5.95
C LYS A 21 0.53 14.09 -5.84
N PRO A 22 -0.39 13.99 -4.87
CA PRO A 22 -1.26 12.84 -4.79
C PRO A 22 -2.03 12.66 -6.11
N LEU A 23 -2.26 11.41 -6.48
CA LEU A 23 -2.96 11.03 -7.69
C LEU A 23 -4.46 11.30 -7.58
N TRP A 24 -5.03 11.15 -6.37
CA TRP A 24 -6.48 11.23 -6.17
C TRP A 24 -6.89 12.08 -4.98
N THR A 25 -6.34 11.83 -3.79
CA THR A 25 -6.77 12.50 -2.54
C THR A 25 -5.58 13.16 -1.83
N GLU A 26 -5.32 12.88 -0.55
CA GLU A 26 -4.18 13.40 0.21
C GLU A 26 -3.28 12.27 0.70
N PHE A 27 -1.99 12.55 0.91
CA PHE A 27 -1.07 11.54 1.44
C PHE A 27 -1.39 11.23 2.90
N THR A 28 -1.58 9.94 3.21
CA THR A 28 -1.76 9.47 4.61
C THR A 28 -0.59 8.66 5.10
N GLN A 29 0.10 7.92 4.22
CA GLN A 29 1.31 7.18 4.59
C GLN A 29 2.33 7.18 3.45
N PHE A 30 3.61 7.14 3.84
CA PHE A 30 4.73 7.04 2.93
C PHE A 30 5.84 6.20 3.58
N LYS A 31 6.42 5.27 2.82
CA LYS A 31 7.62 4.53 3.22
C LYS A 31 8.48 4.25 2.00
N ARG A 32 9.76 4.64 2.06
CA ARG A 32 10.78 4.09 1.16
C ARG A 32 11.22 2.73 1.70
N VAL A 33 10.93 1.67 0.95
CA VAL A 33 11.23 0.28 1.36
C VAL A 33 12.61 -0.14 0.87
N LYS A 34 12.94 0.19 -0.38
CA LYS A 34 14.25 -0.03 -1.00
C LYS A 34 14.50 1.00 -2.10
N GLU A 35 15.66 0.95 -2.72
CA GLU A 35 15.95 1.76 -3.92
C GLU A 35 14.88 1.53 -4.99
N ASN A 36 14.40 2.61 -5.60
CA ASN A 36 13.32 2.62 -6.59
C ASN A 36 12.01 1.97 -6.12
N CYS A 37 11.71 2.01 -4.81
CA CYS A 37 10.47 1.49 -4.25
C CYS A 37 9.98 2.36 -3.09
N ASN A 38 9.15 3.34 -3.41
CA ASN A 38 8.54 4.28 -2.48
C ASN A 38 7.03 4.03 -2.44
N ILE A 39 6.55 3.45 -1.35
CA ILE A 39 5.13 3.14 -1.17
C ILE A 39 4.41 4.36 -0.62
N VAL A 40 3.30 4.70 -1.25
CA VAL A 40 2.41 5.79 -0.88
C VAL A 40 1.02 5.22 -0.63
N LYS A 41 0.38 5.68 0.45
CA LYS A 41 -1.05 5.53 0.68
C LYS A 41 -1.70 6.90 0.69
N GLU A 42 -2.78 7.03 -0.04
CA GLU A 42 -3.65 8.20 0.00
C GLU A 42 -4.89 7.96 0.89
N ALA A 43 -5.56 9.03 1.29
CA ALA A 43 -6.82 8.95 2.03
C ALA A 43 -7.87 8.20 1.19
N ASP A 44 -8.70 7.42 1.86
CA ASP A 44 -9.82 6.71 1.23
C ASP A 44 -11.09 7.55 1.16
N ASP A 45 -11.18 8.60 1.98
CA ASP A 45 -12.25 9.60 1.91
C ASP A 45 -12.26 10.26 0.53
N ASP A 46 -13.43 10.30 -0.10
CA ASP A 46 -13.63 10.80 -1.47
C ASP A 46 -12.77 10.12 -2.54
N PHE A 47 -12.22 8.92 -2.27
CA PHE A 47 -11.47 8.16 -3.27
C PHE A 47 -12.36 7.88 -4.50
N PRO A 48 -11.91 8.18 -5.73
CA PRO A 48 -12.80 8.15 -6.86
C PRO A 48 -13.31 6.73 -7.15
N LYS A 49 -14.63 6.63 -7.29
CA LYS A 49 -15.30 5.41 -7.73
C LYS A 49 -15.05 5.23 -9.24
N ASN A 50 -14.85 4.01 -9.70
CA ASN A 50 -14.63 3.58 -11.08
C ASN A 50 -13.23 3.83 -11.67
N ILE A 51 -12.18 3.88 -10.85
CA ILE A 51 -10.81 3.85 -11.37
C ILE A 51 -10.44 2.38 -11.61
N ASP A 52 -10.69 1.80 -12.78
CA ASP A 52 -10.15 0.52 -13.30
C ASP A 52 -9.69 -0.52 -12.24
N ASN A 53 -10.52 -0.83 -11.23
CA ASN A 53 -10.18 -1.67 -10.07
C ASN A 53 -8.86 -1.31 -9.34
N LYS A 54 -8.44 -0.06 -9.31
CA LYS A 54 -7.29 0.45 -8.55
C LYS A 54 -7.74 0.99 -7.20
N ALA A 55 -6.84 0.91 -6.21
CA ALA A 55 -7.06 1.48 -4.89
C ALA A 55 -6.04 2.58 -4.54
N ASN A 56 -6.20 3.16 -3.35
CA ASN A 56 -5.46 4.28 -2.81
C ASN A 56 -4.01 3.98 -2.35
N ILE A 57 -3.39 2.91 -2.86
CA ILE A 57 -1.99 2.55 -2.55
C ILE A 57 -1.22 2.32 -3.85
N TYR A 58 -0.03 2.90 -3.95
CA TYR A 58 0.82 2.77 -5.13
C TYR A 58 2.31 2.89 -4.79
N CYS A 59 3.13 2.56 -5.77
CA CYS A 59 4.59 2.64 -5.68
C CYS A 59 5.16 3.62 -6.69
N LEU A 60 6.10 4.42 -6.21
CA LEU A 60 6.89 5.35 -7.00
C LEU A 60 8.37 4.91 -7.05
N ASP A 61 9.07 5.20 -8.14
CA ASP A 61 10.52 5.13 -8.20
C ASP A 61 11.18 6.30 -7.45
N ASP A 62 12.52 6.36 -7.41
CA ASP A 62 13.25 7.42 -6.69
C ASP A 62 13.18 8.80 -7.37
N LYS A 63 12.61 8.88 -8.58
CA LYS A 63 12.29 10.12 -9.29
C LYS A 63 10.79 10.44 -9.22
N PHE A 64 10.08 9.77 -8.32
CA PHE A 64 8.65 9.82 -8.13
C PHE A 64 7.80 9.49 -9.38
N LYS A 65 8.28 8.61 -10.26
CA LYS A 65 7.46 8.05 -11.34
C LYS A 65 6.67 6.86 -10.85
N LEU A 66 5.38 6.80 -11.20
CA LEU A 66 4.51 5.68 -10.87
C LEU A 66 5.02 4.37 -11.49
N LYS A 67 5.24 3.36 -10.65
CA LYS A 67 5.60 1.99 -11.06
C LYS A 67 4.36 1.09 -11.13
N TRP A 68 3.55 1.10 -10.08
CA TRP A 68 2.33 0.31 -10.01
C TRP A 68 1.34 0.97 -9.05
N THR A 69 0.06 0.66 -9.22
CA THR A 69 -1.02 0.92 -8.26
C THR A 69 -1.63 -0.42 -7.88
N ILE A 70 -1.92 -0.62 -6.60
CA ILE A 70 -2.53 -1.87 -6.15
C ILE A 70 -3.93 -2.02 -6.78
N GLU A 71 -4.27 -3.25 -7.14
CA GLU A 71 -5.65 -3.59 -7.50
C GLU A 71 -6.50 -3.72 -6.23
N ALA A 72 -7.71 -3.16 -6.27
CA ALA A 72 -8.71 -3.33 -5.24
C ALA A 72 -9.24 -4.78 -5.27
N PRO A 73 -9.46 -5.45 -4.12
CA PRO A 73 -10.02 -6.81 -4.09
C PRO A 73 -11.42 -6.89 -4.71
N PHE A 74 -12.13 -5.77 -4.75
CA PHE A 74 -13.42 -5.62 -5.40
C PHE A 74 -13.51 -4.28 -6.12
N GLU A 75 -14.44 -4.21 -7.08
CA GLU A 75 -14.81 -2.96 -7.71
C GLU A 75 -15.28 -1.93 -6.67
N ASN A 76 -14.85 -0.68 -6.85
CA ASN A 76 -15.15 0.46 -5.97
C ASN A 76 -14.76 0.24 -4.50
N ASP A 77 -13.66 -0.49 -4.26
CA ASP A 77 -13.11 -0.71 -2.92
C ASP A 77 -11.80 0.07 -2.74
N SER A 78 -11.45 0.33 -1.48
CA SER A 78 -10.23 1.02 -1.09
C SER A 78 -9.72 0.47 0.24
N PHE A 79 -8.52 0.89 0.65
CA PHE A 79 -7.88 0.48 1.89
C PHE A 79 -7.96 1.60 2.92
N PRO A 80 -8.94 1.60 3.84
CA PRO A 80 -9.07 2.64 4.86
C PRO A 80 -7.98 2.55 5.92
N ASN A 81 -7.64 1.32 6.31
CA ASN A 81 -6.77 1.08 7.45
C ASN A 81 -5.30 1.35 7.12
N GLN A 82 -4.51 1.58 8.16
CA GLN A 82 -3.07 1.75 8.01
C GLN A 82 -2.44 0.51 7.36
N ILE A 83 -1.45 0.73 6.49
CA ILE A 83 -0.56 -0.33 6.02
C ILE A 83 0.21 -0.89 7.21
N ILE A 84 0.20 -2.21 7.33
CA ILE A 84 1.08 -2.95 8.25
C ILE A 84 2.30 -3.38 7.45
N TRP A 85 3.41 -2.69 7.70
CA TRP A 85 4.65 -2.86 6.95
C TRP A 85 5.41 -4.13 7.33
N ASP A 86 6.11 -4.69 6.35
CA ASP A 86 7.07 -5.79 6.51
C ASP A 86 6.42 -7.04 7.11
N LYS A 87 5.16 -7.29 6.72
CA LYS A 87 4.34 -8.41 7.18
C LYS A 87 3.75 -9.17 6.02
N LYS A 88 3.41 -10.44 6.28
CA LYS A 88 2.51 -11.26 5.47
C LYS A 88 1.49 -11.97 6.34
N ILE A 89 0.36 -12.32 5.75
CA ILE A 89 -0.62 -13.23 6.36
C ILE A 89 -0.40 -14.64 5.83
N GLU A 90 -0.32 -15.58 6.76
CA GLU A 90 -0.19 -17.01 6.48
C GLU A 90 -1.36 -17.77 7.09
N ARG A 91 -1.85 -18.76 6.34
CA ARG A 91 -2.86 -19.69 6.81
C ARG A 91 -2.17 -20.95 7.30
N LEU A 92 -2.29 -21.23 8.59
CA LEU A 92 -1.70 -22.40 9.24
C LEU A 92 -2.77 -23.35 9.73
N GLN A 93 -2.45 -24.64 9.79
CA GLN A 93 -3.30 -25.64 10.42
C GLN A 93 -2.82 -25.89 11.84
N ALA A 94 -3.65 -25.55 12.83
CA ALA A 94 -3.34 -25.80 14.23
C ALA A 94 -3.34 -27.31 14.54
N PRO A 95 -2.68 -27.75 15.62
CA PRO A 95 -2.74 -29.16 16.07
C PRO A 95 -4.16 -29.66 16.34
N SER A 96 -5.09 -28.75 16.66
CA SER A 96 -6.52 -29.04 16.83
C SER A 96 -7.27 -29.25 15.50
N GLY A 97 -6.58 -29.20 14.35
CA GLY A 97 -7.15 -29.35 13.02
C GLY A 97 -7.80 -28.10 12.43
N HIS A 98 -7.98 -27.04 13.23
CA HIS A 98 -8.59 -25.78 12.79
C HIS A 98 -7.58 -24.90 12.06
N LEU A 99 -8.05 -24.13 11.09
CA LEU A 99 -7.23 -23.15 10.38
C LEU A 99 -7.10 -21.88 11.21
N ILE A 100 -5.89 -21.35 11.30
CA ILE A 100 -5.57 -20.07 11.93
C ILE A 100 -4.93 -19.14 10.91
N LEU A 101 -5.19 -17.85 11.04
CA LEU A 101 -4.47 -16.81 10.31
C LEU A 101 -3.42 -16.23 11.26
N GLU A 102 -2.16 -16.27 10.83
CA GLU A 102 -1.05 -15.67 11.56
C GLU A 102 -0.42 -14.57 10.71
N THR A 103 -0.01 -13.49 11.36
CA THR A 103 0.75 -12.41 10.71
C THR A 103 2.22 -12.59 11.06
N THR A 104 3.07 -12.85 10.05
CA THR A 104 4.50 -13.10 10.23
C THR A 104 5.33 -11.99 9.58
N GLU A 105 6.58 -11.83 10.03
CA GLU A 105 7.52 -10.87 9.43
C GLU A 105 7.87 -11.27 8.00
N ASN A 106 7.88 -10.30 7.09
CA ASN A 106 8.37 -10.45 5.73
C ASN A 106 8.76 -9.10 5.15
N THR A 107 10.06 -8.89 4.92
CA THR A 107 10.61 -7.62 4.40
C THR A 107 10.24 -7.32 2.96
N ASP A 108 9.69 -8.28 2.23
CA ASP A 108 9.34 -8.14 0.81
C ASP A 108 7.85 -7.79 0.61
N THR A 109 7.06 -7.74 1.69
CA THR A 109 5.61 -7.55 1.61
C THR A 109 5.07 -6.57 2.65
N PHE A 110 3.85 -6.11 2.42
CA PHE A 110 3.03 -5.43 3.42
C PHE A 110 1.62 -5.99 3.43
N THR A 111 0.84 -5.68 4.46
CA THR A 111 -0.57 -6.01 4.51
C THR A 111 -1.44 -4.78 4.65
N CYS A 112 -2.64 -4.83 4.08
CA CYS A 112 -3.65 -3.80 4.19
C CYS A 112 -5.05 -4.41 4.11
N SER A 113 -6.02 -3.78 4.79
CA SER A 113 -7.38 -4.29 4.91
C SER A 113 -8.37 -3.35 4.22
N SER A 114 -9.20 -3.90 3.34
CA SER A 114 -10.18 -3.14 2.57
C SER A 114 -11.46 -2.86 3.37
N TRP A 115 -12.29 -1.92 2.89
CA TRP A 115 -13.59 -1.62 3.51
C TRP A 115 -14.53 -2.84 3.57
N LYS A 116 -14.37 -3.76 2.62
CA LYS A 116 -15.14 -5.00 2.52
C LYS A 116 -14.62 -6.11 3.44
N GLY A 117 -13.62 -5.83 4.29
CA GLY A 117 -13.14 -6.78 5.29
C GLY A 117 -12.19 -7.84 4.75
N ILE A 118 -11.57 -7.58 3.59
CA ILE A 118 -10.52 -8.42 3.05
C ILE A 118 -9.17 -7.82 3.43
N THR A 119 -8.34 -8.59 4.11
CA THR A 119 -6.94 -8.25 4.30
C THR A 119 -6.11 -8.96 3.25
N VAL A 120 -5.29 -8.19 2.54
CA VAL A 120 -4.40 -8.69 1.50
C VAL A 120 -2.95 -8.59 1.94
N THR A 121 -2.13 -9.53 1.49
CA THR A 121 -0.67 -9.38 1.49
C THR A 121 -0.23 -8.97 0.09
N VAL A 122 0.63 -7.96 0.01
CA VAL A 122 1.03 -7.32 -1.24
C VAL A 122 2.54 -7.33 -1.35
N ASP A 123 3.03 -7.75 -2.51
CA ASP A 123 4.46 -7.71 -2.85
C ASP A 123 4.89 -6.27 -3.15
N TYR A 124 5.94 -5.79 -2.47
CA TYR A 124 6.42 -4.41 -2.64
C TYR A 124 6.90 -4.11 -4.06
N GLU A 125 7.48 -5.09 -4.74
CA GLU A 125 8.13 -4.86 -6.03
C GLU A 125 7.11 -4.73 -7.16
N THR A 126 6.08 -5.57 -7.13
CA THR A 126 5.11 -5.73 -8.21
C THR A 126 3.75 -5.12 -7.92
N GLY A 127 3.43 -4.85 -6.66
CA GLY A 127 2.10 -4.40 -6.24
C GLY A 127 1.02 -5.48 -6.34
N LYS A 128 1.42 -6.73 -6.61
CA LYS A 128 0.48 -7.85 -6.74
C LYS A 128 0.04 -8.34 -5.36
N ILE A 129 -1.25 -8.63 -5.25
CA ILE A 129 -1.83 -9.35 -4.12
C ILE A 129 -1.36 -10.80 -4.19
N ILE A 130 -0.59 -11.24 -3.20
CA ILE A 130 -0.08 -12.62 -3.11
C ILE A 130 -0.97 -13.52 -2.26
N SER A 131 -1.72 -12.94 -1.32
CA SER A 131 -2.74 -13.64 -0.54
C SER A 131 -3.86 -12.67 -0.15
N SER A 132 -5.07 -13.21 0.02
CA SER A 132 -6.26 -12.46 0.41
C SER A 132 -7.09 -13.27 1.38
N GLU A 133 -7.41 -12.69 2.53
CA GLU A 133 -8.10 -13.37 3.61
C GLU A 133 -9.28 -12.52 4.09
N PHE A 134 -10.43 -13.16 4.34
CA PHE A 134 -11.56 -12.50 4.97
C PHE A 134 -11.32 -12.41 6.48
N THR A 135 -11.34 -11.18 7.01
CA THR A 135 -10.94 -10.90 8.40
C THR A 135 -11.98 -10.07 9.16
N LYS A 136 -13.26 -10.09 8.72
CA LYS A 136 -14.35 -9.32 9.31
C LYS A 136 -15.37 -10.21 10.03
#